data_AF-A0A1A8RF27-F1
#
_entry.id   AF-A0A1A8RF27-F1
#
_cell.length_a   1.000
_cell.length_b   1.000
_cell.length_c   1.000
_cell.angle_alpha   90.00
_cell.angle_beta   90.00
_cell.angle_gamma   90.00
#
_symmetry.space_group_name_H-M   'P 1'
#
loop_
_entity.id
_entity.type
_entity.pdbx_description
1 polymer ?
#
loop_
_entity_poly.entity_id
_entity_poly.type
_entity_poly.pdbx_seq_one_letter_code
_entity_poly.pdbx_strand_id
1 'polypeptide(L)'
;NYQNLNFTGFRKILKKHDKILETSRGADWRVAHVEVAPFYTCKKITQIISETETLVTTELEGGDRQKAMKRLRVPPLGAAQPAPAWTTFRVGLYCGVFLVLLVTVVISGAVMIRNDDIWPMVRIYRGGFLIIEFLFLLGINTYGWRQAGVNHVLIFELNPRNNLSHQHLFEIAGLLGVLWCVSLLSCLFRDNILVPMQANPLALYGFFLLFLINPFKTCYYKSRFWLLKLLFRVVTAPFHHVGFADFWLADQLNSLVVVLMDLEYMICFYSSELDWTEHSGLVLNIRDKSQCNTYSYGVRAVIKCLPAWFRFAQCLRRYRDTKRAFPHLVNAGKYSTSFFVVTFSALYSTHKGKLTYVLQPPFTVFSGL
;
A
#
# COMPACT_ATOMS: atom_id res chain seq x y z
N ASN A 1 -4.76 -20.88 -18.31
CA ASN A 1 -5.22 -19.47 -18.21
C ASN A 1 -4.38 -18.48 -19.01
N TYR A 2 -3.08 -18.34 -18.72
CA TYR A 2 -2.20 -17.41 -19.47
C TYR A 2 -2.27 -17.60 -21.00
N GLN A 3 -2.11 -18.83 -21.49
CA GLN A 3 -2.24 -19.18 -22.92
C GLN A 3 -3.58 -18.73 -23.51
N ASN A 4 -4.71 -19.17 -22.94
CA ASN A 4 -6.04 -18.86 -23.45
C ASN A 4 -6.38 -17.36 -23.40
N LEU A 5 -5.97 -16.67 -22.34
CA LEU A 5 -6.16 -15.22 -22.20
C LEU A 5 -5.36 -14.46 -23.24
N ASN A 6 -4.07 -14.79 -23.41
CA ASN A 6 -3.23 -14.13 -24.41
C ASN A 6 -3.69 -14.44 -25.83
N PHE A 7 -4.06 -15.68 -26.15
CA PHE A 7 -4.62 -16.04 -27.45
C PHE A 7 -5.92 -15.25 -27.74
N THR A 8 -6.81 -15.18 -26.76
CA THR A 8 -8.04 -14.38 -26.87
C THR A 8 -7.73 -12.89 -27.00
N GLY A 9 -6.72 -12.40 -26.28
CA GLY A 9 -6.21 -11.03 -26.37
C GLY A 9 -5.72 -10.69 -27.77
N PHE A 10 -4.82 -11.51 -28.34
CA PHE A 10 -4.34 -11.38 -29.71
C PHE A 10 -5.50 -11.42 -30.72
N ARG A 11 -6.41 -12.39 -30.60
CA ARG A 11 -7.59 -12.47 -31.47
C ARG A 11 -8.43 -11.19 -31.41
N LYS A 12 -8.70 -10.66 -30.21
CA LYS A 12 -9.52 -9.45 -30.04
C LYS A 12 -8.82 -8.18 -30.51
N ILE A 13 -7.52 -8.02 -30.23
CA ILE A 13 -6.77 -6.81 -30.62
C ILE A 13 -6.55 -6.76 -32.13
N LEU A 14 -6.25 -7.90 -32.77
CA LEU A 14 -6.10 -7.99 -34.23
C LEU A 14 -7.44 -7.77 -34.94
N LYS A 15 -8.54 -8.32 -34.40
CA LYS A 15 -9.89 -8.02 -34.89
C LYS A 15 -10.24 -6.53 -34.75
N LYS A 16 -9.78 -5.88 -33.67
CA LYS A 16 -9.97 -4.43 -33.48
C LYS A 16 -9.15 -3.62 -34.48
N HIS A 17 -7.89 -4.01 -34.72
CA HIS A 17 -7.05 -3.42 -35.77
C HIS A 17 -7.73 -3.46 -37.13
N ASP A 18 -8.20 -4.64 -37.54
CA ASP A 18 -8.87 -4.85 -38.83
C ASP A 18 -10.15 -4.04 -38.99
N LYS A 19 -10.92 -3.90 -37.89
CA LYS A 19 -12.14 -3.08 -37.88
C LYS A 19 -11.83 -1.58 -38.00
N ILE A 20 -10.74 -1.09 -37.40
CA ILE A 20 -10.40 0.35 -37.40
C ILE A 20 -9.73 0.77 -38.71
N LEU A 21 -8.89 -0.10 -39.27
CA LEU A 21 -8.11 0.17 -40.47
C LEU A 21 -8.73 -0.44 -41.74
N GLU A 22 -9.94 -1.00 -41.63
CA GLU A 22 -10.70 -1.62 -42.73
C GLU A 22 -9.85 -2.58 -43.58
N THR A 23 -9.12 -3.47 -42.91
CA THR A 23 -8.14 -4.38 -43.54
C THR A 23 -8.29 -5.81 -43.01
N SER A 24 -7.76 -6.80 -43.71
CA SER A 24 -7.69 -8.21 -43.26
C SER A 24 -6.34 -8.61 -42.66
N ARG A 25 -5.35 -7.70 -42.68
CA ARG A 25 -3.96 -8.02 -42.34
C ARG A 25 -3.80 -8.56 -40.92
N GLY A 26 -4.63 -8.13 -39.96
CA GLY A 26 -4.61 -8.63 -38.59
C GLY A 26 -5.08 -10.08 -38.48
N ALA A 27 -6.12 -10.47 -39.23
CA ALA A 27 -6.56 -11.85 -39.35
C ALA A 27 -5.48 -12.74 -39.99
N ASP A 28 -4.85 -12.26 -41.07
CA ASP A 28 -3.76 -12.95 -41.75
C ASP A 28 -2.56 -13.15 -40.80
N TRP A 29 -2.18 -12.10 -40.07
CA TRP A 29 -1.09 -12.17 -39.09
C TRP A 29 -1.39 -13.13 -37.95
N ARG A 30 -2.66 -13.20 -37.50
CA ARG A 30 -3.11 -14.14 -36.47
C ARG A 30 -2.91 -15.59 -36.90
N VAL A 31 -3.32 -15.95 -38.11
CA VAL A 31 -3.16 -17.31 -38.65
C VAL A 31 -1.67 -17.63 -38.82
N ALA A 32 -0.92 -16.71 -39.43
CA ALA A 32 0.48 -16.91 -39.74
C ALA A 32 1.40 -17.01 -38.51
N HIS A 33 1.08 -16.32 -37.41
CA HIS A 33 1.98 -16.22 -36.24
C HIS A 33 1.36 -16.70 -34.93
N VAL A 34 0.07 -16.43 -34.67
CA VAL A 34 -0.53 -16.67 -33.35
C VAL A 34 -1.06 -18.10 -33.21
N GLU A 35 -1.73 -18.62 -34.25
CA GLU A 35 -2.30 -19.98 -34.23
C GLU A 35 -1.23 -21.07 -34.29
N VAL A 36 -0.08 -20.78 -34.90
CA VAL A 36 1.08 -21.69 -34.97
C VAL A 36 2.09 -21.48 -33.84
N ALA A 37 1.93 -20.43 -33.02
CA ALA A 37 2.89 -20.10 -31.98
C ALA A 37 3.05 -21.25 -30.95
N PRO A 38 4.28 -21.53 -30.47
CA PRO A 38 4.53 -22.59 -29.49
C PRO A 38 3.72 -22.42 -28.19
N PHE A 39 3.43 -21.18 -27.79
CA PHE A 39 2.65 -20.92 -26.58
C PHE A 39 1.20 -21.40 -26.70
N TYR A 40 0.66 -21.54 -27.92
CA TYR A 40 -0.71 -21.98 -28.18
C TYR A 40 -0.81 -23.45 -28.63
N THR A 41 0.15 -23.94 -29.43
CA THR A 41 0.11 -25.29 -30.01
C THR A 41 0.65 -26.39 -29.09
N CYS A 42 1.43 -26.04 -28.07
CA CYS A 42 2.03 -27.01 -27.16
C CYS A 42 0.97 -27.74 -26.30
N LYS A 43 0.67 -29.00 -26.65
CA LYS A 43 -0.25 -29.88 -25.91
C LYS A 43 0.36 -30.51 -24.65
N LYS A 44 1.65 -30.29 -24.39
CA LYS A 44 2.37 -30.83 -23.22
C LYS A 44 1.70 -30.42 -21.91
N ILE A 45 1.05 -29.25 -21.88
CA ILE A 45 0.28 -28.81 -20.71
C ILE A 45 -0.88 -29.75 -20.38
N THR A 46 -1.61 -30.23 -21.39
CA THR A 46 -2.75 -31.16 -21.19
C THR A 46 -2.27 -32.51 -20.69
N GLN A 47 -1.13 -32.98 -21.20
CA GLN A 47 -0.49 -34.20 -20.72
C GLN A 47 -0.06 -34.06 -19.25
N ILE A 48 0.63 -32.98 -18.89
CA ILE A 48 1.04 -32.71 -17.49
C ILE A 48 -0.19 -32.59 -16.57
N ILE A 49 -1.28 -31.99 -17.03
CA ILE A 49 -2.54 -31.93 -16.27
C ILE A 49 -3.03 -33.36 -15.98
N SER A 50 -3.13 -34.22 -17.00
CA SER A 50 -3.57 -35.61 -16.86
C SER A 50 -2.67 -36.43 -15.92
N GLU A 51 -1.36 -36.27 -16.04
CA GLU A 51 -0.37 -36.92 -15.16
C GLU A 51 -0.53 -36.46 -13.71
N THR A 52 -0.70 -35.15 -13.49
CA THR A 52 -0.90 -34.57 -12.15
C THR A 52 -2.23 -34.99 -11.54
N GLU A 53 -3.31 -35.03 -12.33
CA GLU A 53 -4.62 -35.51 -11.89
C GLU A 53 -4.56 -36.97 -11.42
N THR A 54 -3.89 -37.82 -12.20
CA THR A 54 -3.68 -39.22 -11.87
C THR A 54 -2.87 -39.36 -10.58
N LEU A 55 -1.73 -38.68 -10.48
CA LEU A 55 -0.87 -38.72 -9.29
C LEU A 55 -1.62 -38.30 -8.02
N VAL A 56 -2.37 -37.20 -8.05
CA VAL A 56 -3.12 -36.70 -6.89
C VAL A 56 -4.25 -37.65 -6.51
N THR A 57 -4.91 -38.25 -7.50
CA THR A 57 -5.97 -39.22 -7.26
C THR A 57 -5.42 -40.47 -6.59
N THR A 58 -4.34 -41.04 -7.13
CA THR A 58 -3.78 -42.30 -6.66
C THR A 58 -3.03 -42.15 -5.33
N GLU A 59 -2.13 -41.18 -5.23
CA GLU A 59 -1.17 -41.08 -4.12
C GLU A 59 -1.67 -40.20 -2.95
N LEU A 60 -2.51 -39.20 -3.20
CA LEU A 60 -2.91 -38.22 -2.18
C LEU A 60 -4.34 -38.35 -1.68
N GLU A 61 -5.24 -38.91 -2.49
CA GLU A 61 -6.66 -39.06 -2.14
C GLU A 61 -7.12 -40.53 -2.15
N GLY A 62 -6.19 -41.49 -2.20
CA GLY A 62 -6.47 -42.92 -2.02
C GLY A 62 -7.38 -43.53 -3.10
N GLY A 63 -7.33 -42.99 -4.33
CA GLY A 63 -8.17 -43.40 -5.46
C GLY A 63 -9.45 -42.58 -5.64
N ASP A 64 -9.80 -41.67 -4.73
CA ASP A 64 -11.00 -40.84 -4.86
C ASP A 64 -10.79 -39.67 -5.85
N ARG A 65 -11.18 -39.92 -7.11
CA ARG A 65 -11.09 -38.93 -8.20
C ARG A 65 -11.92 -37.69 -7.93
N GLN A 66 -13.10 -37.81 -7.29
CA GLN A 66 -13.95 -36.63 -7.06
C GLN A 66 -13.30 -35.68 -6.07
N LYS A 67 -12.74 -36.21 -4.98
CA LYS A 67 -12.02 -35.43 -3.98
C LYS A 67 -10.74 -34.80 -4.54
N ALA A 68 -10.00 -35.55 -5.35
CA ALA A 68 -8.82 -35.06 -6.06
C ALA A 68 -9.15 -33.91 -7.03
N MET A 69 -10.18 -34.06 -7.86
CA MET A 69 -10.59 -33.02 -8.81
C MET A 69 -11.11 -31.78 -8.08
N LYS A 70 -11.87 -31.95 -6.98
CA LYS A 70 -12.33 -30.83 -6.14
C LYS A 70 -11.16 -30.06 -5.54
N ARG A 71 -10.10 -30.74 -5.13
CA ARG A 71 -8.86 -30.13 -4.60
C ARG A 71 -8.02 -29.44 -5.68
N LEU A 72 -7.99 -29.98 -6.89
CA LEU A 72 -7.22 -29.45 -8.02
C LEU A 72 -7.91 -28.26 -8.70
N ARG A 73 -9.24 -28.26 -8.75
CA ARG A 73 -10.01 -27.18 -9.37
C ARG A 73 -9.72 -25.85 -8.68
N VAL A 74 -9.20 -24.91 -9.46
CA VAL A 74 -9.02 -23.53 -8.98
C VAL A 74 -10.41 -22.91 -8.88
N PRO A 75 -10.79 -22.29 -7.75
CA PRO A 75 -12.04 -21.55 -7.66
C PRO A 75 -12.15 -20.56 -8.83
N PRO A 76 -13.34 -20.34 -9.40
CA PRO A 76 -13.47 -19.46 -10.55
C PRO A 76 -12.93 -18.06 -10.19
N LEU A 77 -12.00 -17.54 -10.99
CA LEU A 77 -11.28 -16.27 -10.74
C LEU A 77 -12.19 -15.02 -10.67
N GLY A 78 -13.50 -15.18 -10.93
CA GLY A 78 -14.52 -14.13 -10.82
C GLY A 78 -15.77 -14.54 -10.05
N ALA A 79 -15.89 -15.80 -9.59
CA ALA A 79 -16.96 -16.14 -8.67
C ALA A 79 -16.54 -15.62 -7.30
N ALA A 80 -17.22 -14.58 -6.83
CA ALA A 80 -17.11 -14.17 -5.44
C ALA A 80 -17.37 -15.41 -4.58
N GLN A 81 -16.31 -15.98 -3.99
CA GLN A 81 -16.51 -16.76 -2.79
C GLN A 81 -17.09 -15.74 -1.81
N PRO A 82 -18.39 -15.81 -1.45
CA PRO A 82 -18.92 -14.90 -0.45
C PRO A 82 -18.02 -15.08 0.77
N ALA A 83 -17.51 -13.98 1.32
CA ALA A 83 -16.73 -14.15 2.53
C ALA A 83 -17.65 -14.82 3.56
N PRO A 84 -17.10 -15.69 4.43
CA PRO A 84 -17.90 -16.35 5.46
C PRO A 84 -18.77 -15.30 6.16
N ALA A 85 -20.04 -15.61 6.45
CA ALA A 85 -20.99 -14.65 7.04
C ALA A 85 -20.40 -13.95 8.29
N TRP A 86 -19.57 -14.67 9.05
CA TRP A 86 -18.81 -14.16 10.19
C TRP A 86 -17.84 -13.01 9.87
N THR A 87 -17.24 -13.00 8.69
CA THR A 87 -16.39 -11.91 8.20
C THR A 87 -17.22 -10.66 7.95
N THR A 88 -18.34 -10.79 7.23
CA THR A 88 -19.26 -9.67 6.96
C THR A 88 -19.78 -9.04 8.25
N PHE A 89 -20.15 -9.87 9.22
CA PHE A 89 -20.56 -9.41 10.55
C PHE A 89 -19.45 -8.62 11.25
N ARG A 90 -18.22 -9.16 11.31
CA ARG A 90 -17.07 -8.48 11.93
C ARG A 90 -16.72 -7.16 11.24
N VAL A 91 -16.80 -7.12 9.91
CA VAL A 91 -16.64 -5.86 9.14
C VAL A 91 -17.68 -4.84 9.58
N GLY A 92 -18.97 -5.22 9.62
CA GLY A 92 -20.04 -4.33 10.07
C GLY A 92 -19.82 -3.84 11.50
N LEU A 93 -19.46 -4.74 12.41
CA LEU A 93 -19.17 -4.42 13.81
C LEU A 93 -17.99 -3.44 13.94
N TYR A 94 -16.83 -3.76 13.36
CA TYR A 94 -15.65 -2.91 13.47
C TYR A 94 -15.83 -1.56 12.80
N CYS A 95 -16.44 -1.50 11.61
CA CYS A 95 -16.72 -0.23 10.94
C CYS A 95 -17.76 0.61 11.70
N GLY A 96 -18.79 -0.02 12.27
CA GLY A 96 -19.80 0.66 13.09
C GLY A 96 -19.20 1.24 14.37
N VAL A 97 -18.43 0.44 15.11
CA VAL A 97 -17.72 0.89 16.32
C VAL A 97 -16.71 1.98 15.98
N PHE A 98 -15.95 1.82 14.89
CA PHE A 98 -14.99 2.83 14.44
C PHE A 98 -15.67 4.18 14.16
N LEU A 99 -16.81 4.18 13.47
CA LEU A 99 -17.56 5.40 13.16
C LEU A 99 -18.03 6.11 14.44
N VAL A 100 -18.61 5.37 15.38
CA VAL A 100 -19.05 5.94 16.68
C VAL A 100 -17.86 6.50 17.44
N LEU A 101 -16.76 5.74 17.54
CA LEU A 101 -15.55 6.21 18.24
C LEU A 101 -14.90 7.41 17.57
N LEU A 102 -14.92 7.50 16.24
CA LEU A 102 -14.39 8.65 15.51
C LEU A 102 -15.19 9.92 15.83
N VAL A 103 -16.52 9.82 15.88
CA VAL A 103 -17.39 10.92 16.33
C VAL A 103 -17.06 11.33 17.77
N THR A 104 -16.87 10.35 18.67
CA THR A 104 -16.46 10.61 20.05
C THR A 104 -15.10 11.30 20.11
N VAL A 105 -14.09 10.86 19.35
CA VAL A 105 -12.77 11.51 19.26
C VAL A 105 -12.91 12.98 18.85
N VAL A 106 -13.72 13.27 17.83
CA VAL A 106 -13.92 14.63 17.34
C VAL A 106 -14.57 15.50 18.41
N ILE A 107 -15.63 15.02 19.06
CA ILE A 107 -16.30 15.76 20.13
C ILE A 107 -15.37 15.96 21.33
N SER A 108 -14.72 14.90 21.81
CA SER A 108 -13.76 14.98 22.92
C SER A 108 -12.61 15.93 22.61
N GLY A 109 -12.05 15.87 21.40
CA GLY A 109 -11.03 16.79 20.95
C GLY A 109 -11.50 18.24 20.97
N ALA A 110 -12.70 18.52 20.45
CA ALA A 110 -13.27 19.88 20.43
C ALA A 110 -13.56 20.45 21.84
N VAL A 111 -13.88 19.60 22.82
CA VAL A 111 -14.20 20.02 24.19
C VAL A 111 -12.95 20.13 25.07
N MET A 112 -12.03 19.16 24.96
CA MET A 112 -10.89 19.03 25.88
C MET A 112 -9.66 19.82 25.42
N ILE A 113 -9.49 20.04 24.12
CA ILE A 113 -8.36 20.79 23.58
C ILE A 113 -8.72 22.28 23.54
N ARG A 114 -8.10 23.09 24.41
CA ARG A 114 -8.32 24.55 24.44
C ARG A 114 -7.07 25.36 24.09
N ASN A 115 -6.03 25.30 24.92
CA ASN A 115 -4.82 26.13 24.78
C ASN A 115 -3.53 25.29 24.66
N ASP A 116 -3.69 23.99 24.45
CA ASP A 116 -2.60 23.02 24.43
C ASP A 116 -1.95 22.97 23.03
N ASP A 117 -0.61 22.90 22.95
CA ASP A 117 0.07 22.57 21.69
C ASP A 117 -0.07 21.06 21.41
N ILE A 118 -1.09 20.73 20.61
CA ILE A 118 -1.41 19.36 20.22
C ILE A 118 -0.66 18.87 18.98
N TRP A 119 0.16 19.71 18.35
CA TRP A 119 0.80 19.36 17.09
C TRP A 119 1.69 18.10 17.17
N PRO A 120 2.43 17.82 18.27
CA PRO A 120 3.16 16.57 18.42
C PRO A 120 2.23 15.35 18.37
N MET A 121 1.12 15.38 19.11
CA MET A 121 0.10 14.32 19.11
C MET A 121 -0.51 14.14 17.72
N VAL A 122 -0.89 15.24 17.05
CA VAL A 122 -1.48 15.19 15.71
C VAL A 122 -0.52 14.53 14.72
N ARG A 123 0.77 14.89 14.72
CA ARG A 123 1.77 14.30 13.80
C ARG A 123 1.95 12.81 14.05
N ILE A 124 2.02 12.40 15.32
CA ILE A 124 2.17 10.99 15.68
C ILE A 124 0.96 10.17 15.22
N TYR A 125 -0.26 10.64 15.48
CA TYR A 125 -1.48 9.89 15.12
C TYR A 125 -1.87 9.99 13.63
N ARG A 126 -1.49 11.06 12.94
CA ARG A 126 -1.81 11.29 11.52
C ARG A 126 -1.31 10.16 10.63
N GLY A 127 -0.06 9.74 10.79
CA GLY A 127 0.51 8.64 9.98
C GLY A 127 -0.29 7.34 10.11
N GLY A 128 -0.74 7.00 11.32
CA GLY A 128 -1.60 5.84 11.55
C GLY A 128 -2.97 5.96 10.87
N PHE A 129 -3.60 7.12 10.97
CA PHE A 129 -4.90 7.37 10.33
C PHE A 129 -4.81 7.25 8.81
N LEU A 130 -3.76 7.82 8.18
CA LEU A 130 -3.54 7.71 6.73
C LEU A 130 -3.34 6.27 6.25
N ILE A 131 -2.71 5.41 7.06
CA ILE A 131 -2.61 3.97 6.75
C ILE A 131 -4.00 3.32 6.78
N ILE A 132 -4.81 3.63 7.78
CA ILE A 132 -6.17 3.08 7.94
C ILE A 132 -7.06 3.52 6.78
N GLU A 133 -7.03 4.81 6.44
CA GLU A 133 -7.73 5.38 5.28
C GLU A 133 -7.28 4.70 3.97
N PHE A 134 -5.97 4.55 3.77
CA PHE A 134 -5.43 3.86 2.60
C PHE A 134 -5.96 2.42 2.48
N LEU A 135 -6.07 1.67 3.59
CA LEU A 135 -6.63 0.32 3.59
C LEU A 135 -8.13 0.31 3.24
N PHE A 136 -8.92 1.29 3.71
CA PHE A 136 -10.31 1.46 3.28
C PHE A 136 -10.40 1.75 1.78
N LEU A 137 -9.60 2.69 1.27
CA LEU A 137 -9.56 3.01 -0.16
C LEU A 137 -9.13 1.81 -1.01
N LEU A 138 -8.17 1.01 -0.53
CA LEU A 138 -7.78 -0.24 -1.18
C LEU A 138 -8.92 -1.28 -1.17
N GLY A 139 -9.69 -1.37 -0.08
CA GLY A 139 -10.91 -2.16 0.01
C GLY A 139 -11.96 -1.74 -1.04
N ILE A 140 -12.20 -0.43 -1.18
CA ILE A 140 -13.12 0.13 -2.19
C ILE A 140 -12.62 -0.17 -3.61
N ASN A 141 -11.33 0.06 -3.88
CA ASN A 141 -10.73 -0.22 -5.18
C ASN A 141 -10.85 -1.70 -5.57
N THR A 142 -10.55 -2.61 -4.64
CA THR A 142 -10.66 -4.06 -4.90
C THR A 142 -12.11 -4.52 -5.06
N TYR A 143 -13.07 -3.87 -4.39
CA TYR A 143 -14.50 -4.08 -4.65
C TYR A 143 -14.89 -3.60 -6.05
N GLY A 144 -14.54 -2.36 -6.42
CA GLY A 144 -14.82 -1.80 -7.74
C GLY A 144 -14.22 -2.60 -8.89
N TRP A 145 -12.96 -3.05 -8.75
CA TRP A 145 -12.32 -3.93 -9.72
C TRP A 145 -13.06 -5.25 -9.91
N ARG A 146 -13.58 -5.84 -8.83
CA ARG A 146 -14.38 -7.07 -8.93
C ARG A 146 -15.69 -6.83 -9.66
N GLN A 147 -16.41 -5.75 -9.33
CA GLN A 147 -17.67 -5.39 -10.00
C GLN A 147 -17.47 -5.12 -11.49
N ALA A 148 -16.35 -4.45 -11.85
CA ALA A 148 -15.99 -4.18 -13.24
C ALA A 148 -15.40 -5.40 -13.99
N GLY A 149 -15.29 -6.57 -13.36
CA GLY A 149 -14.71 -7.78 -13.97
C GLY A 149 -13.19 -7.73 -14.18
N VAL A 150 -12.48 -6.82 -13.51
CA VAL A 150 -11.02 -6.70 -13.56
C VAL A 150 -10.38 -7.75 -12.64
N ASN A 151 -9.60 -8.64 -13.25
CA ASN A 151 -8.90 -9.72 -12.54
C ASN A 151 -7.64 -9.21 -11.81
N HIS A 152 -7.84 -8.41 -10.75
CA HIS A 152 -6.77 -7.88 -9.90
C HIS A 152 -5.90 -8.99 -9.28
N VAL A 153 -6.47 -10.17 -8.97
CA VAL A 153 -5.71 -11.31 -8.43
C VAL A 153 -4.62 -11.73 -9.42
N LEU A 154 -4.94 -11.83 -10.71
CA LEU A 154 -3.95 -12.14 -11.73
C LEU A 154 -2.97 -10.98 -11.97
N ILE A 155 -3.47 -9.74 -12.05
CA ILE A 155 -2.65 -8.55 -12.34
C ILE A 155 -1.58 -8.32 -11.26
N PHE A 156 -1.94 -8.49 -10.00
CA PHE A 156 -1.01 -8.38 -8.87
C PHE A 156 -0.24 -9.67 -8.58
N GLU A 157 -0.39 -10.71 -9.42
CA GLU A 157 0.25 -12.02 -9.27
C GLU A 157 -0.03 -12.66 -7.89
N LEU A 158 -1.24 -12.43 -7.37
CA LEU A 158 -1.71 -12.98 -6.09
C LEU A 158 -2.11 -14.44 -6.27
N ASN A 159 -2.01 -15.21 -5.19
CA ASN A 159 -2.47 -16.60 -5.20
C ASN A 159 -4.02 -16.64 -5.27
N PRO A 160 -4.61 -17.28 -6.30
CA PRO A 160 -6.07 -17.36 -6.43
C PRO A 160 -6.78 -18.05 -5.26
N ARG A 161 -6.08 -18.96 -4.58
CA ARG A 161 -6.61 -19.72 -3.44
C ARG A 161 -6.42 -18.99 -2.10
N ASN A 162 -5.54 -18.00 -2.05
CA ASN A 162 -5.20 -17.29 -0.82
C ASN A 162 -4.81 -15.85 -1.15
N ASN A 163 -5.83 -15.00 -1.20
CA ASN A 163 -5.73 -13.56 -1.36
C ASN A 163 -6.75 -12.88 -0.43
N LEU A 164 -6.47 -11.63 -0.06
CA LEU A 164 -7.42 -10.84 0.71
C LEU A 164 -8.58 -10.41 -0.20
N SER A 165 -9.80 -10.61 0.29
CA SER A 165 -10.99 -10.01 -0.30
C SER A 165 -11.13 -8.55 0.14
N HIS A 166 -11.97 -7.78 -0.57
CA HIS A 166 -12.33 -6.42 -0.15
C HIS A 166 -12.91 -6.39 1.27
N GLN A 167 -13.68 -7.43 1.66
CA GLN A 167 -14.21 -7.55 3.01
C GLN A 167 -13.11 -7.76 4.05
N HIS A 168 -12.09 -8.58 3.75
CA HIS A 168 -10.96 -8.75 4.66
C HIS A 168 -10.13 -7.47 4.80
N LEU A 169 -10.01 -6.68 3.73
CA LEU A 169 -9.37 -5.37 3.80
C LEU A 169 -10.15 -4.41 4.71
N PHE A 170 -11.48 -4.35 4.58
CA PHE A 170 -12.32 -3.58 5.48
C PHE A 170 -12.30 -4.07 6.93
N GLU A 171 -12.22 -5.39 7.14
CA GLU A 171 -12.10 -5.97 8.48
C GLU A 171 -10.81 -5.50 9.18
N ILE A 172 -9.68 -5.57 8.47
CA ILE A 172 -8.38 -5.11 8.97
C ILE A 172 -8.41 -3.59 9.19
N ALA A 173 -8.89 -2.81 8.22
CA ALA A 173 -8.97 -1.36 8.33
C ALA A 173 -9.85 -0.93 9.51
N GLY A 174 -11.03 -1.54 9.68
CA GLY A 174 -11.94 -1.28 10.79
C GLY A 174 -11.32 -1.62 12.14
N LEU A 175 -10.69 -2.79 12.28
CA LEU A 175 -10.03 -3.18 13.54
C LEU A 175 -8.90 -2.21 13.92
N LEU A 176 -8.02 -1.87 12.96
CA LEU A 176 -6.95 -0.90 13.20
C LEU A 176 -7.50 0.49 13.50
N GLY A 177 -8.60 0.89 12.84
CA GLY A 177 -9.38 2.10 13.12
C GLY A 177 -9.89 2.17 14.55
N VAL A 178 -10.53 1.10 15.04
CA VAL A 178 -11.01 1.01 16.42
C VAL A 178 -9.84 1.17 17.41
N LEU A 179 -8.74 0.45 17.21
CA LEU A 179 -7.55 0.55 18.07
C LEU A 179 -6.94 1.94 18.06
N TRP A 180 -6.90 2.59 16.88
CA TRP A 180 -6.43 3.97 16.73
C TRP A 180 -7.31 4.96 17.52
N CYS A 181 -8.63 4.85 17.40
CA CYS A 181 -9.55 5.72 18.15
C CYS A 181 -9.45 5.49 19.67
N VAL A 182 -9.38 4.23 20.12
CA VAL A 182 -9.21 3.91 21.55
C VAL A 182 -7.91 4.48 22.09
N SER A 183 -6.81 4.34 21.35
CA SER A 183 -5.51 4.91 21.73
C SER A 183 -5.57 6.43 21.84
N LEU A 184 -6.18 7.10 20.87
CA LEU A 184 -6.30 8.55 20.87
C LEU A 184 -7.24 9.07 21.97
N LEU A 185 -8.37 8.40 22.21
CA LEU A 185 -9.25 8.71 23.35
C LEU A 185 -8.51 8.52 24.68
N SER A 186 -7.73 7.47 24.82
CA SER A 186 -6.89 7.25 26.01
C SER A 186 -5.94 8.42 26.26
N CYS A 187 -5.36 9.00 25.21
CA CYS A 187 -4.56 10.23 25.31
C CYS A 187 -5.40 11.46 25.71
N LEU A 188 -6.60 11.63 25.13
CA LEU A 188 -7.46 12.77 25.45
C LEU A 188 -7.97 12.72 26.90
N PHE A 189 -8.24 11.53 27.42
CA PHE A 189 -8.68 11.30 28.79
C PHE A 189 -7.53 11.01 29.77
N ARG A 190 -6.32 11.53 29.49
CA ARG A 190 -5.11 11.31 30.31
C ARG A 190 -5.31 11.53 31.81
N ASP A 191 -6.09 12.54 32.20
CA ASP A 191 -6.28 12.88 33.63
C ASP A 191 -7.14 11.83 34.37
N ASN A 192 -7.91 11.04 33.63
CA ASN A 192 -8.79 9.98 34.17
C ASN A 192 -8.18 8.58 34.03
N ILE A 193 -7.05 8.44 33.32
CA ILE A 193 -6.45 7.15 32.98
C ILE A 193 -5.03 7.09 33.53
N LEU A 194 -4.73 6.03 34.27
CA LEU A 194 -3.41 5.88 34.93
C LEU A 194 -2.25 5.68 33.94
N VAL A 195 -2.55 5.31 32.69
CA VAL A 195 -1.57 5.06 31.63
C VAL A 195 -0.99 6.39 31.13
N PRO A 196 0.35 6.57 31.15
CA PRO A 196 0.98 7.78 30.63
C PRO A 196 0.62 8.02 29.16
N MET A 197 0.38 9.28 28.79
CA MET A 197 -0.14 9.63 27.47
C MET A 197 0.75 9.09 26.34
N GLN A 198 2.07 9.19 26.47
CA GLN A 198 3.11 8.73 25.55
C GLN A 198 3.17 7.22 25.35
N ALA A 199 2.64 6.42 26.28
CA ALA A 199 2.66 4.96 26.14
C ALA A 199 1.63 4.47 25.09
N ASN A 200 0.52 5.19 24.92
CA ASN A 200 -0.58 4.79 24.04
C ASN A 200 -0.16 4.68 22.55
N PRO A 201 0.43 5.72 21.91
CA PRO A 201 0.85 5.58 20.52
C PRO A 201 1.96 4.54 20.34
N LEU A 202 2.87 4.40 21.32
CA LEU A 202 3.93 3.40 21.25
C LEU A 202 3.35 1.97 21.27
N ALA A 203 2.36 1.72 22.13
CA ALA A 203 1.64 0.45 22.16
C ALA A 203 0.88 0.19 20.85
N LEU A 204 0.20 1.21 20.31
CA LEU A 204 -0.54 1.11 19.05
C LEU A 204 0.36 0.78 17.86
N TYR A 205 1.42 1.56 17.64
CA TYR A 205 2.34 1.35 16.52
C TYR A 205 3.24 0.13 16.71
N GLY A 206 3.58 -0.20 17.95
CA GLY A 206 4.19 -1.48 18.31
C GLY A 206 3.28 -2.64 17.91
N PHE A 207 1.98 -2.57 18.19
CA PHE A 207 1.01 -3.56 17.73
C PHE A 207 0.91 -3.62 16.20
N PHE A 208 0.89 -2.48 15.49
CA PHE A 208 0.87 -2.46 14.02
C PHE A 208 2.09 -3.18 13.43
N LEU A 209 3.28 -2.88 13.96
CA LEU A 209 4.54 -3.49 13.53
C LEU A 209 4.55 -4.99 13.82
N LEU A 210 4.23 -5.39 15.06
CA LEU A 210 4.17 -6.79 15.48
C LEU A 210 3.13 -7.57 14.68
N PHE A 211 1.96 -6.99 14.43
CA PHE A 211 0.94 -7.58 13.55
C PHE A 211 1.50 -7.82 12.16
N LEU A 212 2.23 -6.87 11.57
CA LEU A 212 2.79 -7.02 10.23
C LEU A 212 3.88 -8.09 10.17
N ILE A 213 4.85 -8.07 11.08
CA ILE A 213 6.04 -8.96 11.06
C ILE A 213 5.81 -10.33 11.71
N ASN A 214 4.69 -10.52 12.42
CA ASN A 214 4.42 -11.74 13.19
C ASN A 214 4.62 -13.03 12.33
N PRO A 215 5.57 -13.91 12.69
CA PRO A 215 5.95 -15.07 11.89
C PRO A 215 4.95 -16.24 12.02
N PHE A 216 4.03 -16.21 12.99
CA PHE A 216 3.06 -17.27 13.18
C PHE A 216 2.02 -17.30 12.03
N LYS A 217 1.54 -18.51 11.68
CA LYS A 217 0.55 -18.76 10.61
C LYS A 217 -0.88 -18.28 10.96
N THR A 218 -1.00 -17.20 11.73
CA THR A 218 -2.25 -16.56 12.14
C THR A 218 -2.46 -15.25 11.36
N CYS A 219 -3.64 -14.64 11.48
CA CYS A 219 -3.93 -13.27 11.02
C CYS A 219 -3.45 -12.98 9.58
N TYR A 220 -3.92 -13.73 8.57
CA TYR A 220 -3.58 -13.51 7.16
C TYR A 220 -2.07 -13.58 6.83
N TYR A 221 -1.32 -14.46 7.50
CA TYR A 221 0.13 -14.70 7.33
C TYR A 221 0.65 -14.56 5.89
N LYS A 222 0.05 -15.25 4.91
CA LYS A 222 0.56 -15.24 3.52
C LYS A 222 0.51 -13.84 2.89
N SER A 223 -0.54 -13.07 3.18
CA SER A 223 -0.71 -11.72 2.66
C SER A 223 0.25 -10.74 3.31
N ARG A 224 0.51 -10.89 4.62
CA ARG A 224 1.50 -10.08 5.36
C ARG A 224 2.91 -10.29 4.82
N PHE A 225 3.34 -11.54 4.65
CA PHE A 225 4.64 -11.85 4.06
C PHE A 225 4.76 -11.46 2.59
N TRP A 226 3.65 -11.53 1.83
CA TRP A 226 3.61 -11.00 0.48
C TRP A 226 3.87 -9.48 0.46
N LEU A 227 3.22 -8.72 1.35
CA LEU A 227 3.45 -7.27 1.48
C LEU A 227 4.88 -6.95 1.93
N LEU A 228 5.42 -7.67 2.92
CA LEU A 228 6.80 -7.50 3.38
C LEU A 228 7.82 -7.78 2.27
N LYS A 229 7.64 -8.87 1.51
CA LYS A 229 8.48 -9.17 0.34
C LYS A 229 8.37 -8.09 -0.72
N LEU A 230 7.17 -7.54 -0.93
CA LEU A 230 6.94 -6.48 -1.90
C LEU A 230 7.63 -5.18 -1.48
N LEU A 231 7.47 -4.76 -0.22
CA LEU A 231 8.16 -3.61 0.36
C LEU A 231 9.67 -3.76 0.27
N PHE A 232 10.20 -4.95 0.61
CA PHE A 232 11.62 -5.24 0.47
C PHE A 232 12.10 -4.99 -0.96
N ARG A 233 11.45 -5.57 -1.98
CA ARG A 233 11.84 -5.38 -3.39
C ARG A 233 11.75 -3.92 -3.86
N VAL A 234 10.83 -3.14 -3.31
CA VAL A 234 10.70 -1.71 -3.60
C VAL A 234 11.87 -0.93 -3.00
N VAL A 235 12.18 -1.17 -1.72
CA VAL A 235 13.26 -0.47 -1.01
C VAL A 235 14.64 -0.83 -1.57
N THR A 236 14.83 -2.09 -1.99
CA THR A 236 16.07 -2.56 -2.61
C THR A 236 16.08 -2.42 -4.14
N ALA A 237 15.22 -1.57 -4.72
CA ALA A 237 15.39 -1.18 -6.11
C ALA A 237 16.75 -0.47 -6.28
N PRO A 238 17.53 -0.74 -7.35
CA PRO A 238 17.17 -1.43 -8.59
C PRO A 238 17.58 -2.93 -8.65
N PHE A 239 17.83 -3.60 -7.53
CA PHE A 239 18.46 -4.92 -7.53
C PHE A 239 17.55 -6.08 -7.97
N HIS A 240 16.23 -5.89 -8.00
CA HIS A 240 15.26 -6.93 -8.38
C HIS A 240 14.55 -6.64 -9.71
N HIS A 241 13.95 -7.66 -10.30
CA HIS A 241 13.03 -7.47 -11.41
C HIS A 241 11.77 -6.72 -10.93
N VAL A 242 11.31 -5.74 -11.70
CA VAL A 242 10.16 -4.88 -11.34
C VAL A 242 8.90 -5.38 -12.02
N GLY A 243 8.05 -6.09 -11.27
CA GLY A 243 6.73 -6.53 -11.70
C GLY A 243 5.66 -5.46 -11.53
N PHE A 244 4.40 -5.84 -11.80
CA PHE A 244 3.28 -4.91 -11.69
C PHE A 244 3.07 -4.40 -10.26
N ALA A 245 3.04 -5.33 -9.31
CA ALA A 245 2.85 -5.03 -7.90
C ALA A 245 3.95 -4.11 -7.33
N ASP A 246 5.21 -4.31 -7.76
CA ASP A 246 6.36 -3.53 -7.28
C ASP A 246 6.23 -2.06 -7.68
N PHE A 247 5.88 -1.81 -8.95
CA PHE A 247 5.64 -0.45 -9.40
C PHE A 247 4.41 0.11 -8.68
N TRP A 248 3.28 -0.61 -8.66
CA TRP A 248 2.03 -0.09 -8.11
C TRP A 248 2.21 0.35 -6.65
N LEU A 249 2.85 -0.49 -5.82
CA LEU A 249 3.10 -0.17 -4.42
C LEU A 249 4.01 1.06 -4.27
N ALA A 250 5.07 1.15 -5.07
CA ALA A 250 5.96 2.31 -5.03
C ALA A 250 5.26 3.61 -5.46
N ASP A 251 4.22 3.55 -6.31
CA ASP A 251 3.38 4.74 -6.57
C ASP A 251 2.54 5.11 -5.34
N GLN A 252 1.96 4.11 -4.65
CA GLN A 252 1.21 4.38 -3.42
C GLN A 252 2.11 4.99 -2.34
N LEU A 253 3.38 4.57 -2.25
CA LEU A 253 4.34 5.18 -1.32
C LEU A 253 4.59 6.67 -1.58
N ASN A 254 4.44 7.16 -2.81
CA ASN A 254 4.56 8.60 -3.10
C ASN A 254 3.41 9.38 -2.45
N SER A 255 2.19 8.84 -2.46
CA SER A 255 1.06 9.42 -1.73
C SER A 255 1.19 9.26 -0.21
N LEU A 256 1.86 8.20 0.24
CA LEU A 256 2.10 7.92 1.66
C LEU A 256 3.40 8.51 2.21
N VAL A 257 4.03 9.46 1.50
CA VAL A 257 5.26 10.12 1.97
C VAL A 257 5.09 10.75 3.35
N VAL A 258 3.90 11.28 3.65
CA VAL A 258 3.58 11.87 4.95
C VAL A 258 3.69 10.84 6.08
N VAL A 259 3.31 9.58 5.83
CA VAL A 259 3.44 8.49 6.82
C VAL A 259 4.91 8.23 7.16
N LEU A 260 5.81 8.26 6.17
CA LEU A 260 7.25 8.08 6.41
C LEU A 260 7.84 9.26 7.20
N MET A 261 7.36 10.48 6.92
CA MET A 261 7.78 11.70 7.61
C MET A 261 7.27 11.73 9.06
N ASP A 262 6.08 11.20 9.32
CA ASP A 262 5.51 11.08 10.66
C ASP A 262 6.16 9.96 11.46
N LEU A 263 6.55 8.85 10.80
CA LEU A 263 7.36 7.80 11.42
C LEU A 263 8.73 8.33 11.85
N GLU A 264 9.40 9.09 11.00
CA GLU A 264 10.65 9.75 11.40
C GLU A 264 10.46 10.73 12.54
N TYR A 265 9.44 11.59 12.45
CA TYR A 265 9.10 12.52 13.53
C TYR A 265 8.88 11.77 14.85
N MET A 266 8.12 10.67 14.83
CA MET A 266 7.88 9.84 16.01
C MET A 266 9.19 9.30 16.59
N ILE A 267 10.06 8.73 15.76
CA ILE A 267 11.36 8.19 16.22
C ILE A 267 12.22 9.31 16.85
N CYS A 268 12.27 10.48 16.23
CA CYS A 268 13.03 11.61 16.75
C CYS A 268 12.42 12.14 18.06
N PHE A 269 11.09 12.30 18.10
CA PHE A 269 10.37 12.83 19.25
C PHE A 269 10.58 11.94 20.48
N TYR A 270 10.36 10.63 20.36
CA TYR A 270 10.52 9.67 21.45
C TYR A 270 11.98 9.48 21.91
N SER A 271 12.96 9.79 21.07
CA SER A 271 14.38 9.65 21.42
C SER A 271 14.99 10.91 22.00
N SER A 272 14.55 12.10 21.56
CA SER A 272 15.29 13.35 21.79
C SER A 272 14.47 14.46 22.44
N GLU A 273 13.15 14.48 22.27
CA GLU A 273 12.29 15.58 22.74
C GLU A 273 11.35 15.17 23.88
N LEU A 274 10.98 13.89 23.97
CA LEU A 274 10.05 13.38 24.97
C LEU A 274 10.70 13.29 26.35
N ASP A 275 10.06 13.94 27.33
CA ASP A 275 10.33 13.71 28.74
C ASP A 275 9.44 12.57 29.27
N TRP A 276 10.06 11.48 29.68
CA TRP A 276 9.36 10.30 30.18
C TRP A 276 8.78 10.49 31.59
N THR A 277 9.21 11.52 32.31
CA THR A 277 8.74 11.81 33.68
C THR A 277 7.40 12.53 33.69
N GLU A 278 7.03 13.18 32.59
CA GLU A 278 5.76 13.90 32.42
C GLU A 278 4.63 12.94 31.99
N HIS A 279 3.48 13.03 32.67
CA HIS A 279 2.30 12.20 32.32
C HIS A 279 1.63 12.69 31.01
N SER A 280 1.72 13.99 30.73
CA SER A 280 1.22 14.64 29.52
C SER A 280 2.30 14.91 28.47
N GLY A 281 3.28 14.01 28.30
CA GLY A 281 4.45 14.25 27.45
C GLY A 281 4.20 14.49 25.94
N LEU A 282 2.98 14.24 25.45
CA LEU A 282 2.56 14.51 24.05
C LEU A 282 1.88 15.88 23.84
N VAL A 283 1.64 16.63 24.91
CA VAL A 283 1.08 17.98 24.92
C VAL A 283 2.12 18.86 25.60
N LEU A 284 2.90 19.58 24.80
CA LEU A 284 4.00 20.38 25.30
C LEU A 284 3.50 21.78 25.68
N ASN A 285 3.72 22.17 26.93
CA ASN A 285 3.70 23.58 27.29
C ASN A 285 5.03 24.21 26.85
N ILE A 286 5.01 24.85 25.68
CA ILE A 286 5.95 25.85 25.16
C ILE A 286 7.35 25.77 25.78
N ARG A 287 8.19 24.83 25.32
CA ARG A 287 9.64 24.92 25.48
C ARG A 287 10.33 24.49 24.20
N ASP A 288 10.78 25.49 23.43
CA ASP A 288 11.97 25.63 22.54
C ASP A 288 12.74 24.39 21.99
N LYS A 289 12.18 23.18 21.99
CA LYS A 289 12.78 21.99 21.40
C LYS A 289 11.91 21.54 20.24
N SER A 290 12.15 22.14 19.07
CA SER A 290 11.52 21.73 17.81
C SER A 290 12.55 21.20 16.81
N GLN A 291 13.53 20.45 17.31
CA GLN A 291 14.60 19.90 16.48
C GLN A 291 14.04 18.86 15.50
N CYS A 292 13.11 18.02 15.94
CA CYS A 292 12.55 16.89 15.20
C CYS A 292 11.61 17.28 14.05
N ASN A 293 11.05 18.49 14.06
CA ASN A 293 10.22 19.00 12.96
C ASN A 293 11.01 19.89 11.98
N THR A 294 12.28 20.16 12.25
CA THR A 294 13.10 21.04 11.44
C THR A 294 13.93 20.24 10.44
N TYR A 295 14.19 20.79 9.25
CA TYR A 295 15.13 20.19 8.27
C TYR A 295 16.61 20.24 8.71
N SER A 296 16.86 20.52 10.00
CA SER A 296 18.13 20.91 10.61
C SER A 296 19.29 19.95 10.32
N TYR A 297 19.01 18.66 10.09
CA TYR A 297 20.00 17.61 9.86
C TYR A 297 19.84 16.87 8.51
N GLY A 298 19.02 17.39 7.58
CA GLY A 298 18.89 16.86 6.20
C GLY A 298 18.17 15.51 6.05
N VAL A 299 18.12 14.66 7.08
CA VAL A 299 17.45 13.34 7.05
C VAL A 299 15.98 13.46 6.69
N ARG A 300 15.27 14.46 7.20
CA ARG A 300 13.87 14.73 6.84
C ARG A 300 13.69 15.01 5.34
N ALA A 301 14.67 15.66 4.69
CA ALA A 301 14.67 15.83 3.24
C ALA A 301 14.96 14.51 2.51
N VAL A 302 15.89 13.69 3.02
CA VAL A 302 16.18 12.35 2.48
C VAL A 302 14.94 11.47 2.52
N ILE A 303 14.26 11.38 3.67
CA ILE A 303 13.06 10.55 3.84
C ILE A 303 11.93 11.01 2.92
N LYS A 304 11.73 12.32 2.78
CA LYS A 304 10.77 12.89 1.83
C LYS A 304 11.07 12.49 0.38
N CYS A 305 12.33 12.30 0.02
CA CYS A 305 12.74 11.85 -1.32
C CYS A 305 12.62 10.34 -1.53
N LEU A 306 12.56 9.51 -0.47
CA LEU A 306 12.63 8.04 -0.60
C LEU A 306 11.57 7.44 -1.54
N PRO A 307 10.26 7.79 -1.44
CA PRO A 307 9.27 7.21 -2.34
C PRO A 307 9.52 7.52 -3.83
N ALA A 308 9.92 8.76 -4.12
CA ALA A 308 10.28 9.18 -5.47
C ALA A 308 11.56 8.49 -5.94
N TRP A 309 12.53 8.30 -5.05
CA TRP A 309 13.77 7.56 -5.32
C TRP A 309 13.48 6.10 -5.69
N PHE A 310 12.65 5.39 -4.92
CA PHE A 310 12.29 4.01 -5.24
C PHE A 310 11.65 3.90 -6.62
N ARG A 311 10.76 4.85 -6.97
CA ARG A 311 10.16 4.89 -8.29
C ARG A 311 11.13 5.23 -9.41
N PHE A 312 12.01 6.19 -9.19
CA PHE A 312 13.10 6.53 -10.10
C PHE A 312 13.98 5.30 -10.38
N ALA A 313 14.47 4.63 -9.34
CA ALA A 313 15.32 3.45 -9.45
C ALA A 313 14.62 2.29 -10.18
N GLN A 314 13.34 2.05 -9.90
CA GLN A 314 12.53 1.06 -10.61
C GLN A 314 12.37 1.40 -12.10
N CYS A 315 12.16 2.66 -12.46
CA CYS A 315 12.05 3.09 -13.85
C CYS A 315 13.35 2.85 -14.62
N LEU A 316 14.51 3.18 -14.02
CA LEU A 316 15.82 2.89 -14.60
C LEU A 316 16.06 1.38 -14.75
N ARG A 317 15.67 0.58 -13.74
CA ARG A 317 15.76 -0.89 -13.83
C ARG A 317 14.96 -1.43 -15.00
N ARG A 318 13.72 -0.96 -15.19
CA ARG A 318 12.87 -1.39 -16.31
C ARG A 318 13.40 -0.95 -17.67
N TYR A 319 13.99 0.25 -17.76
CA TYR A 319 14.70 0.67 -18.97
C TYR A 319 15.88 -0.27 -19.27
N ARG A 320 16.68 -0.62 -18.25
CA ARG A 320 17.81 -1.55 -18.43
C ARG A 320 17.36 -2.90 -18.99
N ASP A 321 16.26 -3.44 -18.47
CA ASP A 321 15.76 -4.77 -18.83
C ASP A 321 15.10 -4.81 -20.20
N THR A 322 14.33 -3.77 -20.56
CA THR A 322 13.53 -3.76 -21.80
C THR A 322 14.19 -3.00 -22.95
N LYS A 323 15.18 -2.15 -22.66
CA LYS A 323 15.81 -1.19 -23.58
C LYS A 323 14.84 -0.20 -24.23
N ARG A 324 13.61 -0.07 -23.70
CA ARG A 324 12.60 0.87 -24.20
C ARG A 324 12.66 2.18 -23.45
N ALA A 325 13.09 3.24 -24.13
CA ALA A 325 13.18 4.59 -23.54
C ALA A 325 11.81 5.09 -23.08
N PHE A 326 10.77 4.94 -23.90
CA PHE A 326 9.38 5.23 -23.52
C PHE A 326 8.67 3.95 -23.03
N PRO A 327 7.94 3.99 -21.90
CA PRO A 327 7.72 5.13 -21.00
C PRO A 327 8.77 5.26 -19.87
N HIS A 328 9.77 4.37 -19.82
CA HIS A 328 10.62 4.18 -18.64
C HIS A 328 11.47 5.40 -18.27
N LEU A 329 12.21 5.99 -19.22
CA LEU A 329 13.04 7.16 -18.95
C LEU A 329 12.21 8.43 -18.71
N VAL A 330 11.07 8.57 -19.40
CA VAL A 330 10.13 9.68 -19.16
C VAL A 330 9.59 9.64 -17.74
N ASN A 331 9.19 8.45 -17.27
CA ASN A 331 8.76 8.27 -15.89
C ASN A 331 9.91 8.50 -14.91
N ALA A 332 11.13 8.04 -15.20
CA ALA A 332 12.29 8.35 -14.36
C ALA A 332 12.50 9.87 -14.22
N GLY A 333 12.42 10.61 -15.34
CA GLY A 333 12.45 12.08 -15.34
C GLY A 333 11.33 12.69 -14.51
N LYS A 334 10.09 12.18 -14.63
CA LYS A 334 8.96 12.63 -13.79
C LYS A 334 9.27 12.50 -12.30
N TYR A 335 9.74 11.33 -11.83
CA TYR A 335 10.02 11.14 -10.40
C TYR A 335 11.28 11.85 -9.91
N SER A 336 12.26 12.14 -10.80
CA SER A 336 13.44 12.91 -10.40
C SER A 336 13.11 14.38 -10.10
N THR A 337 12.04 14.93 -10.68
CA THR A 337 11.57 16.30 -10.35
C THR A 337 11.34 16.50 -8.85
N SER A 338 10.92 15.45 -8.13
CA SER A 338 10.71 15.49 -6.69
C SER A 338 11.99 15.79 -5.91
N PHE A 339 13.16 15.37 -6.39
CA PHE A 339 14.44 15.67 -5.73
C PHE A 339 14.73 17.16 -5.72
N PHE A 340 14.43 17.84 -6.83
CA PHE A 340 14.59 19.29 -6.95
C PHE A 340 13.61 20.02 -6.02
N VAL A 341 12.33 19.64 -6.04
CA VAL A 341 11.31 20.24 -5.16
C VAL A 341 11.70 20.12 -3.69
N VAL A 342 12.16 18.94 -3.26
CA VAL A 342 12.57 18.73 -1.87
C VAL A 342 13.85 19.49 -1.53
N THR A 343 14.84 19.52 -2.43
CA THR A 343 16.09 20.28 -2.22
C THR A 343 15.81 21.77 -2.10
N PHE A 344 15.02 22.35 -3.00
CA PHE A 344 14.64 23.76 -2.92
C PHE A 344 13.80 24.07 -1.68
N SER A 345 12.87 23.18 -1.31
CA SER A 345 12.10 23.33 -0.07
C SER A 345 13.01 23.31 1.16
N ALA A 346 14.01 22.43 1.22
CA ALA A 346 14.96 22.35 2.32
C ALA A 346 15.86 23.60 2.40
N LEU A 347 16.39 24.05 1.25
CA LEU A 347 17.18 25.28 1.14
C LEU A 347 16.37 26.51 1.54
N TYR A 348 15.13 26.63 1.07
CA TYR A 348 14.23 27.71 1.45
C TYR A 348 13.98 27.71 2.96
N SER A 349 13.67 26.56 3.56
CA SER A 349 13.44 26.46 5.01
C SER A 349 14.68 26.81 5.84
N THR A 350 15.89 26.48 5.40
CA THR A 350 17.14 26.85 6.10
C THR A 350 17.50 28.33 5.95
N HIS A 351 17.18 28.94 4.80
CA HIS A 351 17.50 30.33 4.52
C HIS A 351 16.38 31.31 4.90
N LYS A 352 15.18 30.83 5.27
CA LYS A 352 14.05 31.67 5.70
C LYS A 352 14.40 32.61 6.87
N GLY A 353 15.33 32.21 7.74
CA GLY A 353 15.84 33.07 8.83
C GLY A 353 16.92 34.09 8.41
N LYS A 354 17.56 33.90 7.23
CA LYS A 354 18.56 34.84 6.67
C LYS A 354 17.97 35.76 5.59
N LEU A 355 16.91 35.34 4.90
CA LEU A 355 16.30 36.09 3.78
C LEU A 355 15.40 37.24 4.23
N THR A 356 15.02 37.32 5.50
CA THR A 356 14.29 38.45 6.09
C THR A 356 15.06 39.78 6.07
N TYR A 357 16.36 39.77 5.73
CA TYR A 357 17.16 40.99 5.63
C TYR A 357 17.50 41.43 4.20
N VAL A 358 17.18 40.68 3.15
CA VAL A 358 17.74 41.03 1.81
C VAL A 358 16.76 40.97 0.64
N LEU A 359 15.82 40.03 0.49
CA LEU A 359 15.00 40.00 -0.73
C LEU A 359 13.63 39.35 -0.49
N GLN A 360 12.57 40.07 -0.87
CA GLN A 360 11.20 39.57 -0.97
C GLN A 360 10.87 39.34 -2.46
N PRO A 361 10.87 38.09 -2.98
CA PRO A 361 10.39 37.79 -4.32
C PRO A 361 8.92 37.31 -4.29
N PRO A 362 8.15 37.54 -5.37
CA PRO A 362 6.68 37.46 -5.39
C PRO A 362 6.12 36.06 -5.69
N PHE A 363 6.70 34.99 -5.17
CA PHE A 363 6.25 33.61 -5.47
C PHE A 363 5.75 32.83 -4.25
N THR A 364 4.87 33.45 -3.47
CA THR A 364 4.03 32.77 -2.46
C THR A 364 2.56 32.88 -2.83
N VAL A 365 2.18 32.21 -3.92
CA VAL A 365 0.82 31.73 -4.17
C VAL A 365 1.00 30.37 -4.86
N PHE A 366 0.24 29.35 -4.46
CA PHE A 366 0.33 27.94 -4.87
C PHE A 366 1.22 27.02 -4.01
N SER A 367 0.92 26.94 -2.72
CA SER A 367 1.11 25.70 -1.94
C SER A 367 0.03 25.57 -0.88
N GLY A 368 -1.20 25.32 -1.34
CA GLY A 368 -2.37 25.17 -0.49
C GLY A 368 -3.59 24.74 -1.31
N LEU A 369 -3.51 23.55 -1.92
CA LEU A 369 -4.62 22.69 -2.30
C LEU A 369 -4.07 21.27 -2.56
#